data_AF-A0A7J8QPI7-F1
#
_entry.id   AF-A0A7J8QPI7-F1
#
_cell.length_a   1.000
_cell.length_b   1.000
_cell.length_c   1.000
_cell.angle_alpha   90.00
_cell.angle_beta   90.00
_cell.angle_gamma   90.00
#
_symmetry.space_group_name_H-M   'P 1'
#
loop_
_entity.id
_entity.type
_entity.pdbx_description
1 polymer ?
#
loop_
_entity_poly.entity_id
_entity_poly.type
_entity_poly.pdbx_seq_one_letter_code
_entity_poly.pdbx_strand_id
1 'polypeptide(L)'
;MMTENTAEDNVSSDPSQELADDQIKSSVSEAIEEAENKVENTEDEVPMESPETLSALEVEEVEPPPQKNDEVTNSNGSTPKENVITAATVSPALVKHLREETGAGMMDCKKALLETGGDIVKAQEFLRKKGLAGADKKASRVTAEGRIGSYIHDSRIGVLVEVNCETDFVSRGDIFKELVDDLAMQVAASSQVQYLVPEDVPEEIVNKEREIEMQKEDLLSKPEQIRSKIVKGRIRKRLEELALLEQPYIKNDKLVVKDWVKQTIATIGENIKVKRFVRFNLGEGLEKKSQDFAAEVAAQTAAKPVSTVRKEQPASLEAKETDQKPAVAVSAALVKQLREETGAGMMDCKKALSETRGDLEKAQEYLRMKGLSTADKKSSRLAAEGRIGSYIHDSRIGVLIEVNCETDFVGRSEKFKELVDDLAMQVVACPQVQFVSIEDIPVSTVSKEKELEMQREDLASKPENIREKIVEGRVSKRLGELALLEQPYIKDDSVLIKDLVKQTVAAIGENIKVRRFVRFTLGETVEDTKTGT
;
A
#
# COMPACT_ATOMS: atom_id res chain seq x y z
N MET A 1 -6.67 53.53 25.10
CA MET A 1 -7.89 52.93 24.53
C MET A 1 -7.55 51.47 24.27
N MET A 2 -7.61 50.56 25.26
CA MET A 2 -8.66 50.38 26.28
C MET A 2 -10.05 50.25 25.65
N THR A 3 -10.50 49.00 25.50
CA THR A 3 -11.76 48.49 26.08
C THR A 3 -11.69 46.96 26.11
N GLU A 4 -11.66 46.41 27.32
CA GLU A 4 -12.05 45.03 27.62
C GLU A 4 -13.59 44.95 27.61
N ASN A 5 -14.18 43.78 27.34
CA ASN A 5 -14.96 43.07 28.38
C ASN A 5 -15.44 41.66 27.96
N THR A 6 -15.40 40.75 28.94
CA THR A 6 -16.30 39.59 29.22
C THR A 6 -17.03 38.88 28.07
N ALA A 7 -16.80 37.59 27.77
CA ALA A 7 -16.92 36.37 28.60
C ALA A 7 -18.37 35.93 28.89
N GLU A 8 -18.72 34.72 28.45
CA GLU A 8 -19.56 33.75 29.18
C GLU A 8 -19.43 32.35 28.53
N ASP A 9 -19.24 31.32 29.36
CA ASP A 9 -19.18 29.92 28.93
C ASP A 9 -20.57 29.37 28.60
N ASN A 10 -20.64 28.38 27.70
CA ASN A 10 -21.72 27.40 27.79
C ASN A 10 -21.30 26.03 27.28
N VAL A 11 -21.38 25.05 28.17
CA VAL A 11 -21.11 23.63 27.91
C VAL A 11 -22.40 22.99 27.40
N SER A 12 -22.37 22.38 26.21
CA SER A 12 -23.40 21.43 25.78
C SER A 12 -22.75 20.10 25.38
N SER A 13 -22.74 19.16 26.32
CA SER A 13 -22.46 17.75 26.06
C SER A 13 -23.62 17.13 25.25
N ASP A 14 -23.32 16.56 24.09
CA ASP A 14 -24.27 15.76 23.31
C ASP A 14 -23.82 14.27 23.33
N PRO A 15 -24.50 13.38 24.08
CA PRO A 15 -24.09 11.99 24.27
C PRO A 15 -24.65 11.08 23.16
N SER A 16 -24.53 11.49 21.89
CA SER A 16 -25.24 10.87 20.76
C SER A 16 -24.34 10.16 19.73
N GLN A 17 -23.02 10.03 19.98
CA GLN A 17 -22.08 9.40 19.04
C GLN A 17 -21.46 8.06 19.49
N GLU A 18 -21.63 7.60 20.73
CA GLU A 18 -21.07 6.32 21.19
C GLU A 18 -22.02 5.10 21.08
N LEU A 19 -23.29 5.30 20.68
CA LEU A 19 -24.30 4.21 20.64
C LEU A 19 -24.53 3.61 19.24
N ALA A 20 -23.87 4.12 18.19
CA ALA A 20 -24.04 3.62 16.82
C ALA A 20 -23.02 2.54 16.41
N ASP A 21 -21.79 2.60 16.94
CA ASP A 21 -20.68 1.73 16.50
C ASP A 21 -20.65 0.33 17.15
N ASP A 22 -21.41 0.12 18.23
CA ASP A 22 -21.45 -1.18 18.93
C ASP A 22 -22.53 -2.13 18.39
N GLN A 23 -23.65 -1.62 17.85
CA GLN A 23 -24.69 -2.47 17.25
C GLN A 23 -24.28 -3.08 15.89
N ILE A 24 -23.32 -2.46 15.19
CA ILE A 24 -22.83 -2.96 13.90
C ILE A 24 -21.80 -4.10 14.09
N LYS A 25 -21.15 -4.20 15.26
CA LYS A 25 -20.24 -5.30 15.60
C LYS A 25 -20.96 -6.56 16.07
N SER A 26 -22.14 -6.43 16.69
CA SER A 26 -22.93 -7.59 17.15
C SER A 26 -23.60 -8.36 16.01
N SER A 27 -24.10 -7.68 14.97
CA SER A 27 -24.84 -8.32 13.88
C SER A 27 -24.00 -9.06 12.84
N VAL A 28 -22.67 -8.98 12.94
CA VAL A 28 -21.72 -9.70 12.07
C VAL A 28 -21.05 -10.89 12.78
N SER A 29 -21.07 -10.91 14.12
CA SER A 29 -20.52 -12.02 14.91
C SER A 29 -21.49 -13.22 14.97
N GLU A 30 -22.80 -12.98 15.10
CA GLU A 30 -23.82 -14.06 15.12
C GLU A 30 -23.95 -14.82 13.77
N ALA A 31 -23.45 -14.27 12.66
CA ALA A 31 -23.62 -14.86 11.32
C ALA A 31 -22.52 -15.88 10.91
N ILE A 32 -21.52 -16.11 11.77
CA ILE A 32 -20.36 -16.98 11.45
C ILE A 32 -20.26 -18.19 12.41
N GLU A 33 -20.92 -18.17 13.57
CA GLU A 33 -20.82 -19.22 14.59
C GLU A 33 -21.67 -20.48 14.31
N GLU A 34 -22.61 -20.45 13.35
CA GLU A 34 -23.46 -21.61 12.99
C GLU A 34 -22.77 -22.66 12.07
N ALA A 35 -21.49 -22.48 11.71
CA ALA A 35 -20.82 -23.34 10.73
C ALA A 35 -19.97 -24.51 11.29
N GLU A 36 -19.63 -24.52 12.60
CA GLU A 36 -18.63 -25.48 13.13
C GLU A 36 -19.14 -26.54 14.12
N ASN A 37 -20.44 -26.56 14.50
CA ASN A 37 -20.92 -27.46 15.56
C ASN A 37 -21.79 -28.64 15.05
N LYS A 38 -21.15 -29.70 14.53
CA LYS A 38 -21.86 -30.97 14.21
C LYS A 38 -20.98 -32.24 14.09
N VAL A 39 -20.34 -32.69 15.17
CA VAL A 39 -20.02 -34.12 15.41
C VAL A 39 -20.29 -34.44 16.88
N GLU A 40 -20.78 -35.66 17.15
CA GLU A 40 -21.43 -36.06 18.41
C GLU A 40 -20.50 -36.39 19.59
N ASN A 41 -21.10 -36.32 20.78
CA ASN A 41 -20.59 -36.84 22.05
C ASN A 41 -20.32 -38.36 22.00
N THR A 42 -19.34 -38.79 22.81
CA THR A 42 -19.51 -39.97 23.68
C THR A 42 -18.93 -39.66 25.06
N GLU A 43 -19.76 -39.81 26.09
CA GLU A 43 -19.40 -39.69 27.50
C GLU A 43 -18.85 -41.03 28.03
N ASP A 44 -17.92 -41.00 28.98
CA ASP A 44 -17.80 -42.05 30.02
C ASP A 44 -16.96 -41.51 31.20
N GLU A 45 -17.40 -41.76 32.43
CA GLU A 45 -16.84 -41.20 33.68
C GLU A 45 -16.15 -42.26 34.58
N VAL A 46 -14.96 -41.91 35.11
CA VAL A 46 -14.50 -42.19 36.51
C VAL A 46 -14.15 -43.69 36.86
N PRO A 47 -13.24 -44.05 37.82
CA PRO A 47 -12.58 -43.28 38.89
C PRO A 47 -11.04 -43.38 39.06
N MET A 48 -10.56 -42.52 39.97
CA MET A 48 -9.36 -42.54 40.86
C MET A 48 -8.47 -43.79 40.96
N GLU A 49 -7.14 -43.56 40.99
CA GLU A 49 -6.30 -43.81 42.19
C GLU A 49 -4.98 -43.00 42.17
N SER A 50 -4.42 -42.74 43.35
CA SER A 50 -3.05 -42.21 43.62
C SER A 50 -2.43 -43.07 44.75
N PRO A 51 -1.11 -43.07 45.07
CA PRO A 51 -0.24 -41.91 45.37
C PRO A 51 1.21 -42.10 44.77
N GLU A 52 2.32 -41.41 45.09
CA GLU A 52 2.83 -40.71 46.30
C GLU A 52 3.83 -39.58 45.98
N THR A 53 3.79 -38.50 46.80
CA THR A 53 4.86 -37.67 47.43
C THR A 53 6.16 -37.28 46.66
N LEU A 54 6.91 -36.19 46.92
CA LEU A 54 7.15 -35.21 48.01
C LEU A 54 7.46 -33.84 47.35
N SER A 55 7.53 -32.65 47.98
CA SER A 55 7.11 -32.11 49.30
C SER A 55 7.28 -30.56 49.25
N ALA A 56 6.56 -29.79 50.08
CA ALA A 56 6.65 -28.32 50.12
C ALA A 56 7.28 -27.79 51.44
N LEU A 57 7.79 -26.55 51.42
CA LEU A 57 8.21 -25.77 52.59
C LEU A 57 8.04 -24.26 52.32
N GLU A 58 7.30 -23.57 53.18
CA GLU A 58 7.20 -22.10 53.23
C GLU A 58 7.60 -21.57 54.61
N VAL A 59 8.45 -20.52 54.57
CA VAL A 59 8.33 -19.22 55.26
C VAL A 59 8.14 -19.15 56.80
N GLU A 60 9.05 -18.42 57.45
CA GLU A 60 8.69 -17.42 58.48
C GLU A 60 9.72 -16.25 58.52
N GLU A 61 9.29 -15.07 58.97
CA GLU A 61 10.04 -13.79 58.97
C GLU A 61 10.93 -13.60 60.22
N VAL A 62 11.76 -12.53 60.27
CA VAL A 62 11.86 -11.53 61.39
C VAL A 62 13.02 -10.52 61.18
N GLU A 63 12.77 -9.25 61.48
CA GLU A 63 13.71 -8.12 61.71
C GLU A 63 13.10 -7.21 62.83
N PRO A 64 13.76 -6.19 63.43
CA PRO A 64 15.18 -5.83 63.47
C PRO A 64 15.74 -5.59 64.94
N PRO A 65 16.36 -4.45 65.37
CA PRO A 65 17.79 -4.29 65.74
C PRO A 65 17.98 -3.87 67.24
N PRO A 66 19.03 -3.14 67.76
CA PRO A 66 20.30 -2.62 67.20
C PRO A 66 21.59 -2.65 68.11
N GLN A 67 22.72 -2.18 67.53
CA GLN A 67 23.85 -1.43 68.13
C GLN A 67 24.68 -1.99 69.33
N LYS A 68 26.02 -2.03 69.13
CA LYS A 68 26.97 -1.19 69.91
C LYS A 68 28.37 -1.08 69.26
N ASN A 69 29.09 -0.02 69.65
CA ASN A 69 30.44 0.32 69.21
C ASN A 69 31.51 -0.59 69.86
N ASP A 70 32.74 -0.62 69.33
CA ASP A 70 33.84 0.10 70.00
C ASP A 70 35.17 0.18 69.21
N GLU A 71 35.83 1.32 69.46
CA GLU A 71 37.25 1.69 69.41
C GLU A 71 38.18 1.58 68.17
N VAL A 72 38.87 2.70 68.01
CA VAL A 72 39.95 3.06 67.09
C VAL A 72 41.30 2.57 67.63
N THR A 73 42.21 2.11 66.76
CA THR A 73 43.65 2.41 66.93
C THR A 73 44.35 2.63 65.58
N ASN A 74 45.26 3.62 65.54
CA ASN A 74 46.03 3.99 64.36
C ASN A 74 47.30 3.14 64.21
N SER A 75 47.71 2.87 62.96
CA SER A 75 49.15 2.86 62.63
C SER A 75 49.38 3.29 61.18
N ASN A 76 50.13 4.37 61.00
CA ASN A 76 50.44 4.98 59.71
C ASN A 76 51.63 4.25 59.05
N GLY A 77 51.58 4.00 57.74
CA GLY A 77 52.60 3.20 57.05
C GLY A 77 52.63 3.39 55.53
N SER A 78 53.24 4.50 55.08
CA SER A 78 53.39 4.81 53.66
C SER A 78 54.67 4.22 53.07
N THR A 79 54.58 3.45 51.98
CA THR A 79 55.53 3.43 50.83
C THR A 79 54.95 2.57 49.68
N PRO A 80 55.41 2.69 48.41
CA PRO A 80 54.48 2.69 47.27
C PRO A 80 54.66 1.57 46.23
N LYS A 81 53.70 1.54 45.28
CA LYS A 81 53.59 0.75 44.04
C LYS A 81 52.95 -0.64 44.21
N GLU A 82 51.77 -0.81 43.61
CA GLU A 82 51.70 -1.45 42.29
C GLU A 82 50.41 -1.07 41.55
N ASN A 83 50.49 -0.98 40.22
CA ASN A 83 49.33 -0.74 39.35
C ASN A 83 48.51 -2.03 39.23
N VAL A 84 47.62 -2.29 40.19
CA VAL A 84 46.54 -3.24 40.00
C VAL A 84 45.42 -2.53 39.24
N ILE A 85 45.24 -2.91 37.97
CA ILE A 85 44.10 -2.46 37.16
C ILE A 85 42.84 -2.99 37.84
N THR A 86 42.13 -2.13 38.55
CA THR A 86 40.84 -2.48 39.15
C THR A 86 39.84 -2.75 38.03
N ALA A 87 39.27 -3.96 38.04
CA ALA A 87 38.14 -4.28 37.17
C ALA A 87 36.99 -3.34 37.52
N ALA A 88 36.69 -2.38 36.64
CA ALA A 88 35.65 -1.40 36.87
C ALA A 88 34.31 -2.11 37.05
N THR A 89 33.79 -2.11 38.27
CA THR A 89 32.46 -2.65 38.60
C THR A 89 31.41 -1.77 37.95
N VAL A 90 31.00 -2.15 36.74
CA VAL A 90 29.99 -1.42 35.96
C VAL A 90 28.69 -1.32 36.78
N SER A 91 28.32 -0.08 37.10
CA SER A 91 27.11 0.24 37.87
C SER A 91 25.85 -0.27 37.14
N PRO A 92 24.91 -0.94 37.83
CA PRO A 92 23.62 -1.33 37.25
C PRO A 92 22.84 -0.16 36.64
N ALA A 93 22.95 1.05 37.22
CA ALA A 93 22.33 2.25 36.67
C ALA A 93 22.93 2.66 35.31
N LEU A 94 24.25 2.45 35.12
CA LEU A 94 24.94 2.71 33.86
C LEU A 94 24.56 1.68 32.78
N VAL A 95 24.40 0.41 33.18
CA VAL A 95 23.87 -0.63 32.27
C VAL A 95 22.43 -0.31 31.85
N LYS A 96 21.59 0.13 32.81
CA LYS A 96 20.21 0.56 32.54
C LYS A 96 20.17 1.73 31.56
N HIS A 97 20.95 2.79 31.79
CA HIS A 97 21.04 3.95 30.90
C HIS A 97 21.43 3.55 29.47
N LEU A 98 22.52 2.77 29.32
CA LEU A 98 22.95 2.30 28.00
C LEU A 98 21.89 1.42 27.32
N ARG A 99 21.14 0.61 28.09
CA ARG A 99 20.03 -0.18 27.56
C ARG A 99 18.86 0.69 27.10
N GLU A 100 18.54 1.75 27.83
CA GLU A 100 17.46 2.68 27.49
C GLU A 100 17.81 3.50 26.23
N GLU A 101 19.08 3.89 26.05
CA GLU A 101 19.55 4.59 24.84
C GLU A 101 19.69 3.70 23.60
N THR A 102 20.05 2.42 23.76
CA THR A 102 20.39 1.52 22.63
C THR A 102 19.36 0.44 22.32
N GLY A 103 18.44 0.18 23.26
CA GLY A 103 17.51 -0.97 23.22
C GLY A 103 18.18 -2.35 23.36
N ALA A 104 19.51 -2.43 23.47
CA ALA A 104 20.24 -3.70 23.43
C ALA A 104 20.01 -4.59 24.68
N GLY A 105 20.32 -5.88 24.55
CA GLY A 105 20.21 -6.84 25.63
C GLY A 105 21.00 -6.44 26.88
N MET A 106 20.44 -6.66 28.08
CA MET A 106 21.04 -6.22 29.35
C MET A 106 22.48 -6.72 29.55
N MET A 107 22.75 -7.98 29.17
CA MET A 107 24.08 -8.58 29.24
C MET A 107 25.04 -8.04 28.17
N ASP A 108 24.52 -7.64 27.00
CA ASP A 108 25.32 -6.99 25.97
C ASP A 108 25.73 -5.58 26.40
N CYS A 109 24.81 -4.80 26.98
CA CYS A 109 25.10 -3.49 27.57
C CYS A 109 26.16 -3.61 28.68
N LYS A 110 26.01 -4.57 29.60
CA LYS A 110 26.98 -4.82 30.67
C LYS A 110 28.35 -5.21 30.12
N LYS A 111 28.39 -6.08 29.10
CA LYS A 111 29.64 -6.51 28.46
C LYS A 111 30.31 -5.37 27.69
N ALA A 112 29.55 -4.55 26.97
CA ALA A 112 30.07 -3.38 26.27
C ALA A 112 30.73 -2.40 27.25
N LEU A 113 30.05 -2.05 28.35
CA LEU A 113 30.60 -1.17 29.38
C LEU A 113 31.83 -1.76 30.07
N LEU A 114 31.92 -3.08 30.25
CA LEU A 114 33.13 -3.73 30.76
C LEU A 114 34.30 -3.61 29.78
N GLU A 115 34.07 -3.83 28.48
CA GLU A 115 35.10 -3.75 27.45
C GLU A 115 35.53 -2.31 27.14
N THR A 116 34.70 -1.31 27.40
CA THR A 116 35.02 0.12 27.18
C THR A 116 35.37 0.90 28.45
N GLY A 117 35.46 0.24 29.61
CA GLY A 117 35.82 0.88 30.87
C GLY A 117 34.75 1.85 31.42
N GLY A 118 33.47 1.62 31.10
CA GLY A 118 32.34 2.45 31.51
C GLY A 118 32.05 3.65 30.60
N ASP A 119 32.82 3.85 29.53
CA ASP A 119 32.57 4.90 28.55
C ASP A 119 31.33 4.57 27.69
N ILE A 120 30.26 5.35 27.86
CA ILE A 120 28.96 5.16 27.18
C ILE A 120 29.11 5.30 25.66
N VAL A 121 29.80 6.33 25.16
CA VAL A 121 29.90 6.60 23.72
C VAL A 121 30.68 5.47 23.02
N LYS A 122 31.77 5.02 23.64
CA LYS A 122 32.49 3.83 23.15
C LYS A 122 31.64 2.56 23.28
N ALA A 123 30.85 2.41 24.35
CA ALA A 123 29.99 1.24 24.53
C ALA A 123 28.86 1.19 23.49
N GLN A 124 28.27 2.32 23.12
CA GLN A 124 27.33 2.45 22.00
C GLN A 124 27.99 2.05 20.68
N GLU A 125 29.21 2.53 20.39
CA GLU A 125 29.93 2.16 19.16
C GLU A 125 30.30 0.65 19.13
N PHE A 126 30.68 0.09 20.28
CA PHE A 126 30.96 -1.32 20.45
C PHE A 126 29.70 -2.18 20.23
N LEU A 127 28.58 -1.80 20.84
CA LEU A 127 27.29 -2.45 20.65
C LEU A 127 26.86 -2.40 19.18
N ARG A 128 27.03 -1.25 18.49
CA ARG A 128 26.74 -1.11 17.07
C ARG A 128 27.57 -2.10 16.24
N LYS A 129 28.90 -2.11 16.39
CA LYS A 129 29.81 -3.02 15.67
C LYS A 129 29.49 -4.50 15.94
N LYS A 130 29.26 -4.85 17.19
CA LYS A 130 28.87 -6.21 17.62
C LYS A 130 27.50 -6.60 17.06
N GLY A 131 26.56 -5.66 17.03
CA GLY A 131 25.21 -5.82 16.52
C GLY A 131 25.19 -6.15 15.03
N LEU A 132 25.95 -5.41 14.20
CA LEU A 132 26.09 -5.69 12.77
C LEU A 132 26.57 -7.13 12.52
N ALA A 133 27.66 -7.56 13.18
CA ALA A 133 28.15 -8.94 13.09
C ALA A 133 27.19 -9.98 13.70
N GLY A 134 26.38 -9.56 14.67
CA GLY A 134 25.30 -10.36 15.26
C GLY A 134 24.05 -10.47 14.38
N ALA A 135 23.85 -9.56 13.42
CA ALA A 135 22.81 -9.61 12.42
C ALA A 135 23.20 -10.52 11.24
N ASP A 136 24.44 -10.43 10.77
CA ASP A 136 24.96 -11.29 9.69
C ASP A 136 24.87 -12.78 10.06
N LYS A 137 25.08 -13.13 11.34
CA LYS A 137 24.89 -14.49 11.87
C LYS A 137 23.44 -14.97 11.90
N LYS A 138 22.45 -14.08 11.80
CA LYS A 138 21.01 -14.41 11.74
C LYS A 138 20.48 -14.45 10.32
N ALA A 139 21.19 -13.88 9.33
CA ALA A 139 20.72 -13.73 7.96
C ALA A 139 20.23 -15.04 7.30
N SER A 140 20.83 -16.18 7.65
CA SER A 140 20.43 -17.51 7.14
C SER A 140 19.16 -18.10 7.75
N ARG A 141 18.63 -17.50 8.83
CA ARG A 141 17.38 -17.96 9.47
C ARG A 141 16.17 -17.69 8.56
N VAL A 142 15.18 -18.57 8.65
CA VAL A 142 13.92 -18.46 7.91
C VAL A 142 13.10 -17.31 8.48
N THR A 143 12.52 -16.49 7.61
CA THR A 143 11.68 -15.35 7.97
C THR A 143 10.35 -15.50 7.24
N ALA A 144 9.43 -16.26 7.83
CA ALA A 144 8.13 -16.59 7.22
C ALA A 144 7.05 -15.54 7.54
N GLU A 145 7.11 -14.95 8.73
CA GLU A 145 6.23 -13.88 9.16
C GLU A 145 6.74 -12.50 8.72
N GLY A 146 6.01 -11.44 9.04
CA GLY A 146 6.35 -10.08 8.63
C GLY A 146 5.17 -9.13 8.58
N ARG A 147 5.39 -8.00 7.91
CA ARG A 147 4.44 -6.90 7.72
C ARG A 147 4.56 -6.34 6.31
N ILE A 148 3.42 -6.09 5.68
CA ILE A 148 3.35 -5.20 4.53
C ILE A 148 3.09 -3.79 5.04
N GLY A 149 3.88 -2.82 4.56
CA GLY A 149 3.71 -1.40 4.80
C GLY A 149 3.41 -0.64 3.52
N SER A 150 2.79 0.53 3.65
CA SER A 150 2.54 1.44 2.53
C SER A 150 2.75 2.89 2.95
N TYR A 151 3.22 3.73 2.04
CA TYR A 151 3.37 5.16 2.26
C TYR A 151 2.91 5.93 1.03
N ILE A 152 2.01 6.91 1.21
CA ILE A 152 1.50 7.79 0.16
C ILE A 152 1.95 9.22 0.45
N HIS A 153 2.64 9.84 -0.50
CA HIS A 153 3.11 11.23 -0.42
C HIS A 153 2.35 12.11 -1.42
N ASP A 154 1.66 13.14 -0.92
CA ASP A 154 0.84 14.10 -1.69
C ASP A 154 -0.16 13.44 -2.68
N SER A 155 -0.57 12.20 -2.44
CA SER A 155 -1.36 11.38 -3.39
C SER A 155 -0.69 11.12 -4.76
N ARG A 156 0.55 11.62 -4.99
CA ARG A 156 1.30 11.55 -6.25
C ARG A 156 2.40 10.50 -6.28
N ILE A 157 2.94 10.14 -5.11
CA ILE A 157 3.92 9.05 -4.96
C ILE A 157 3.29 8.05 -4.00
N GLY A 158 3.32 6.77 -4.36
CA GLY A 158 2.88 5.71 -3.48
C GLY A 158 3.89 4.57 -3.44
N VAL A 159 4.04 3.96 -2.27
CA VAL A 159 4.96 2.86 -2.01
C VAL A 159 4.22 1.73 -1.31
N LEU A 160 4.57 0.50 -1.66
CA LEU A 160 4.23 -0.72 -0.94
C LEU A 160 5.51 -1.53 -0.69
N VAL A 161 5.73 -2.03 0.52
CA VAL A 161 6.93 -2.77 0.93
C VAL A 161 6.57 -4.01 1.74
N GLU A 162 7.22 -5.13 1.48
CA GLU A 162 7.13 -6.35 2.29
C GLU A 162 8.43 -6.54 3.08
N VAL A 163 8.31 -6.60 4.42
CA VAL A 163 9.43 -6.87 5.33
C VAL A 163 9.09 -8.10 6.17
N ASN A 164 9.98 -9.10 6.16
CA ASN A 164 9.82 -10.34 6.90
C ASN A 164 10.65 -10.38 8.19
N CYS A 165 10.16 -11.13 9.17
CA CYS A 165 10.82 -11.45 10.44
C CYS A 165 10.66 -12.95 10.77
N GLU A 166 11.28 -13.43 11.87
CA GLU A 166 11.16 -14.85 12.25
C GLU A 166 9.76 -15.14 12.85
N THR A 167 9.24 -14.26 13.72
CA THR A 167 7.96 -14.47 14.44
C THR A 167 6.91 -13.38 14.20
N ASP A 168 5.64 -13.72 14.46
CA ASP A 168 4.50 -12.78 14.42
C ASP A 168 4.47 -11.81 15.61
N PHE A 169 5.04 -12.20 16.76
CA PHE A 169 5.27 -11.31 17.89
C PHE A 169 6.11 -10.10 17.49
N VAL A 170 7.17 -10.30 16.69
CA VAL A 170 7.98 -9.19 16.17
C VAL A 170 7.22 -8.36 15.15
N SER A 171 6.44 -8.97 14.24
CA SER A 171 5.72 -8.20 13.20
C SER A 171 4.63 -7.26 13.76
N ARG A 172 4.12 -7.57 14.95
CA ARG A 172 3.16 -6.74 15.70
C ARG A 172 3.83 -5.72 16.66
N GLY A 173 5.14 -5.80 16.87
CA GLY A 173 5.89 -4.90 17.75
C GLY A 173 6.19 -3.53 17.14
N ASP A 174 6.18 -2.47 17.95
CA ASP A 174 6.23 -1.09 17.43
C ASP A 174 7.56 -0.72 16.76
N ILE A 175 8.68 -1.26 17.24
CA ILE A 175 10.00 -1.09 16.59
C ILE A 175 9.99 -1.66 15.16
N PHE A 176 9.26 -2.75 14.91
CA PHE A 176 9.15 -3.34 13.58
C PHE A 176 8.17 -2.58 12.69
N LYS A 177 7.08 -2.03 13.26
CA LYS A 177 6.18 -1.12 12.54
C LYS A 177 6.93 0.12 12.06
N GLU A 178 7.66 0.80 12.97
CA GLU A 178 8.44 2.00 12.61
C GLU A 178 9.49 1.68 11.54
N LEU A 179 10.20 0.55 11.65
CA LEU A 179 11.12 0.08 10.60
C LEU A 179 10.45 -0.04 9.23
N VAL A 180 9.25 -0.63 9.17
CA VAL A 180 8.50 -0.85 7.93
C VAL A 180 7.99 0.47 7.34
N ASP A 181 7.45 1.36 8.17
CA ASP A 181 6.91 2.66 7.74
C ASP A 181 8.05 3.59 7.27
N ASP A 182 9.18 3.59 7.96
CA ASP A 182 10.39 4.32 7.56
C ASP A 182 11.03 3.77 6.29
N LEU A 183 11.02 2.46 6.06
CA LEU A 183 11.43 1.86 4.78
C LEU A 183 10.52 2.31 3.63
N ALA A 184 9.21 2.38 3.85
CA ALA A 184 8.27 2.88 2.85
C ALA A 184 8.51 4.37 2.52
N MET A 185 8.77 5.20 3.54
CA MET A 185 9.12 6.61 3.39
C MET A 185 10.49 6.81 2.71
N GLN A 186 11.49 5.99 3.04
CA GLN A 186 12.81 5.97 2.39
C GLN A 186 12.68 5.71 0.89
N VAL A 187 11.94 4.67 0.49
CA VAL A 187 11.69 4.33 -0.92
C VAL A 187 10.98 5.50 -1.63
N ALA A 188 10.01 6.16 -0.98
CA ALA A 188 9.30 7.29 -1.59
C ALA A 188 10.24 8.47 -1.90
N ALA A 189 11.17 8.77 -0.98
CA ALA A 189 12.18 9.82 -1.11
C ALA A 189 13.30 9.48 -2.13
N SER A 190 13.71 8.21 -2.20
CA SER A 190 14.78 7.73 -3.09
C SER A 190 14.26 7.46 -4.52
N SER A 191 13.99 8.52 -5.29
CA SER A 191 13.34 8.44 -6.61
C SER A 191 14.05 7.58 -7.68
N GLN A 192 15.35 7.33 -7.52
CA GLN A 192 16.16 6.50 -8.44
C GLN A 192 16.11 4.99 -8.09
N VAL A 193 15.72 4.64 -6.86
CA VAL A 193 15.77 3.27 -6.34
C VAL A 193 14.71 2.40 -7.01
N GLN A 194 15.17 1.24 -7.49
CA GLN A 194 14.37 0.25 -8.23
C GLN A 194 14.60 -1.19 -7.74
N TYR A 195 15.70 -1.44 -7.03
CA TYR A 195 16.15 -2.76 -6.59
C TYR A 195 16.46 -2.74 -5.08
N LEU A 196 16.54 -3.90 -4.41
CA LEU A 196 16.94 -3.94 -3.01
C LEU A 196 18.45 -3.86 -2.88
N VAL A 197 19.17 -4.69 -3.63
CA VAL A 197 20.63 -4.77 -3.67
C VAL A 197 21.17 -4.62 -5.10
N PRO A 198 22.44 -4.24 -5.29
CA PRO A 198 23.07 -4.14 -6.62
C PRO A 198 23.02 -5.45 -7.44
N GLU A 199 22.95 -6.60 -6.77
CA GLU A 199 22.88 -7.93 -7.37
C GLU A 199 21.52 -8.26 -8.00
N ASP A 200 20.43 -7.58 -7.63
CA ASP A 200 19.10 -7.80 -8.21
C ASP A 200 18.95 -7.17 -9.60
N VAL A 201 19.90 -6.31 -10.01
CA VAL A 201 19.82 -5.56 -11.27
C VAL A 201 20.08 -6.51 -12.45
N PRO A 202 19.12 -6.69 -13.39
CA PRO A 202 19.29 -7.60 -14.52
C PRO A 202 20.56 -7.34 -15.33
N GLU A 203 21.29 -8.40 -15.69
CA GLU A 203 22.55 -8.30 -16.43
C GLU A 203 22.42 -7.50 -17.74
N GLU A 204 21.26 -7.56 -18.40
CA GLU A 204 20.97 -6.73 -19.58
C GLU A 204 21.12 -5.23 -19.31
N ILE A 205 20.64 -4.74 -18.16
CA ILE A 205 20.71 -3.33 -17.78
C ILE A 205 22.15 -2.98 -17.42
N VAL A 206 22.83 -3.86 -16.68
CA VAL A 206 24.27 -3.71 -16.35
C VAL A 206 25.13 -3.63 -17.62
N ASN A 207 24.83 -4.44 -18.63
CA ASN A 207 25.54 -4.47 -19.91
C ASN A 207 25.23 -3.26 -20.79
N LYS A 208 23.96 -2.82 -20.87
CA LYS A 208 23.56 -1.58 -21.57
C LYS A 208 24.23 -0.35 -20.94
N GLU A 209 24.21 -0.22 -19.62
CA GLU A 209 24.88 0.86 -18.90
C GLU A 209 26.41 0.82 -19.08
N ARG A 210 27.01 -0.37 -19.09
CA ARG A 210 28.44 -0.55 -19.41
C ARG A 210 28.77 -0.04 -20.80
N GLU A 211 27.97 -0.37 -21.81
CA GLU A 211 28.20 0.06 -23.19
C GLU A 211 28.10 1.59 -23.30
N ILE A 212 27.05 2.19 -22.73
CA ILE A 212 26.87 3.65 -22.67
C ILE A 212 28.08 4.33 -22.00
N GLU A 213 28.53 3.85 -20.85
CA GLU A 213 29.72 4.39 -20.17
C GLU A 213 31.02 4.20 -20.98
N MET A 214 31.20 3.07 -21.68
CA MET A 214 32.37 2.84 -22.53
C MET A 214 32.43 3.77 -23.75
N GLN A 215 31.29 4.26 -24.22
CA GLN A 215 31.18 5.17 -25.37
C GLN A 215 31.33 6.65 -25.02
N LYS A 216 31.39 7.04 -23.73
CA LYS A 216 31.52 8.46 -23.34
C LYS A 216 32.86 9.06 -23.78
N GLU A 217 32.78 10.25 -24.38
CA GLU A 217 33.92 10.97 -24.98
C GLU A 217 35.08 11.19 -23.99
N ASP A 218 34.76 11.40 -22.71
CA ASP A 218 35.73 11.62 -21.63
C ASP A 218 36.61 10.39 -21.33
N LEU A 219 36.25 9.21 -21.86
CA LEU A 219 36.99 7.96 -21.73
C LEU A 219 37.65 7.49 -23.03
N LEU A 220 37.32 8.06 -24.19
CA LEU A 220 37.92 7.70 -25.48
C LEU A 220 39.42 8.04 -25.56
N SER A 221 39.86 9.07 -24.84
CA SER A 221 41.26 9.51 -24.76
C SER A 221 42.14 8.70 -23.81
N LYS A 222 41.59 7.69 -23.11
CA LYS A 222 42.27 6.94 -22.06
C LYS A 222 42.63 5.52 -22.52
N PRO A 223 43.78 4.95 -22.10
CA PRO A 223 44.12 3.56 -22.39
C PRO A 223 43.03 2.58 -21.93
N GLU A 224 42.78 1.54 -22.71
CA GLU A 224 41.64 0.64 -22.53
C GLU A 224 41.55 -0.01 -21.13
N GLN A 225 42.68 -0.42 -20.55
CA GLN A 225 42.74 -0.96 -19.19
C GLN A 225 42.35 0.08 -18.12
N ILE A 226 42.63 1.36 -18.36
CA ILE A 226 42.26 2.46 -17.46
C ILE A 226 40.77 2.80 -17.65
N ARG A 227 40.31 2.88 -18.92
CA ARG A 227 38.90 3.03 -19.29
C ARG A 227 38.03 1.97 -18.61
N SER A 228 38.36 0.69 -18.75
CA SER A 228 37.63 -0.43 -18.15
C SER A 228 37.53 -0.33 -16.62
N LYS A 229 38.61 0.06 -15.94
CA LYS A 229 38.60 0.29 -14.48
C LYS A 229 37.71 1.47 -14.06
N ILE A 230 37.72 2.57 -14.81
CA ILE A 230 36.85 3.74 -14.55
C ILE A 230 35.38 3.36 -14.76
N VAL A 231 35.06 2.71 -15.90
CA VAL A 231 33.71 2.23 -16.21
C VAL A 231 33.20 1.27 -15.13
N LYS A 232 34.01 0.29 -14.69
CA LYS A 232 33.63 -0.59 -13.56
C LYS A 232 33.34 0.19 -12.27
N GLY A 233 34.05 1.29 -12.02
CA GLY A 233 33.77 2.19 -10.90
C GLY A 233 32.46 2.94 -11.03
N ARG A 234 32.17 3.51 -12.21
CA ARG A 234 30.93 4.23 -12.52
C ARG A 234 29.71 3.32 -12.47
N ILE A 235 29.78 2.14 -13.10
CA ILE A 235 28.71 1.13 -13.03
C ILE A 235 28.41 0.78 -11.58
N ARG A 236 29.43 0.47 -10.75
CA ARG A 236 29.17 0.14 -9.34
C ARG A 236 28.41 1.25 -8.61
N LYS A 237 28.86 2.51 -8.74
CA LYS A 237 28.15 3.66 -8.15
C LYS A 237 26.72 3.76 -8.69
N ARG A 238 26.52 3.48 -9.98
CA ARG A 238 25.19 3.50 -10.60
C ARG A 238 24.27 2.39 -10.06
N LEU A 239 24.80 1.20 -9.81
CA LEU A 239 24.04 0.11 -9.19
C LEU A 239 23.75 0.40 -7.71
N GLU A 240 24.69 0.99 -6.98
CA GLU A 240 24.49 1.50 -5.61
C GLU A 240 23.38 2.57 -5.58
N GLU A 241 23.33 3.52 -6.53
CA GLU A 241 22.26 4.52 -6.68
C GLU A 241 20.86 3.91 -6.95
N LEU A 242 20.79 2.72 -7.58
CA LEU A 242 19.53 2.03 -7.87
C LEU A 242 19.07 1.09 -6.73
N ALA A 243 19.94 0.80 -5.76
CA ALA A 243 19.71 -0.17 -4.70
C ALA A 243 19.27 0.49 -3.37
N LEU A 244 18.12 0.08 -2.83
CA LEU A 244 17.55 0.61 -1.58
C LEU A 244 18.53 0.45 -0.40
N LEU A 245 19.11 -0.74 -0.25
CA LEU A 245 19.94 -1.08 0.90
C LEU A 245 21.29 -0.36 0.92
N GLU A 246 21.70 0.25 -0.20
CA GLU A 246 22.91 1.07 -0.33
C GLU A 246 22.64 2.59 -0.19
N GLN A 247 21.38 3.02 -0.04
CA GLN A 247 21.07 4.44 0.16
C GLN A 247 21.47 4.95 1.55
N PRO A 248 21.83 6.24 1.68
CA PRO A 248 21.82 6.95 2.96
C PRO A 248 20.40 6.95 3.55
N TYR A 249 20.29 6.72 4.85
CA TYR A 249 19.02 6.69 5.56
C TYR A 249 18.49 8.11 5.80
N ILE A 250 17.25 8.40 5.39
CA ILE A 250 16.69 9.76 5.39
C ILE A 250 16.60 10.43 6.77
N LYS A 251 16.44 9.67 7.86
CA LYS A 251 16.46 10.23 9.23
C LYS A 251 17.89 10.39 9.79
N ASN A 252 18.91 9.76 9.18
CA ASN A 252 20.31 9.84 9.63
C ASN A 252 21.27 9.52 8.46
N ASP A 253 21.73 10.55 7.77
CA ASP A 253 22.61 10.50 6.59
C ASP A 253 23.97 9.84 6.83
N LYS A 254 24.39 9.68 8.08
CA LYS A 254 25.62 8.98 8.49
C LYS A 254 25.46 7.45 8.50
N LEU A 255 24.25 6.94 8.32
CA LEU A 255 23.94 5.52 8.24
C LEU A 255 23.41 5.17 6.85
N VAL A 256 23.81 4.00 6.37
CA VAL A 256 23.26 3.38 5.17
C VAL A 256 22.08 2.48 5.59
N VAL A 257 21.03 2.38 4.77
CA VAL A 257 19.80 1.62 5.08
C VAL A 257 20.11 0.18 5.55
N LYS A 258 21.04 -0.53 4.91
CA LYS A 258 21.46 -1.88 5.35
C LYS A 258 22.02 -1.92 6.78
N ASP A 259 22.80 -0.91 7.18
CA ASP A 259 23.41 -0.85 8.51
C ASP A 259 22.38 -0.48 9.57
N TRP A 260 21.37 0.31 9.22
CA TRP A 260 20.22 0.60 10.08
C TRP A 260 19.33 -0.63 10.28
N VAL A 261 18.95 -1.35 9.20
CA VAL A 261 18.21 -2.63 9.31
C VAL A 261 18.98 -3.64 10.18
N LYS A 262 20.29 -3.76 10.02
CA LYS A 262 21.14 -4.62 10.87
C LYS A 262 21.22 -4.16 12.33
N GLN A 263 21.13 -2.85 12.61
CA GLN A 263 21.01 -2.35 13.98
C GLN A 263 19.66 -2.77 14.59
N THR A 264 18.56 -2.66 13.84
CA THR A 264 17.23 -3.12 14.30
C THR A 264 17.21 -4.64 14.57
N ILE A 265 17.86 -5.46 13.73
CA ILE A 265 18.08 -6.90 13.97
C ILE A 265 18.88 -7.18 15.26
N ALA A 266 19.82 -6.30 15.61
CA ALA A 266 20.61 -6.43 16.83
C ALA A 266 19.79 -6.09 18.09
N THR A 267 18.92 -5.09 17.99
CA THR A 267 18.00 -4.67 19.08
C THR A 267 16.88 -5.68 19.30
N ILE A 268 16.23 -6.16 18.22
CA ILE A 268 15.12 -7.13 18.31
C ILE A 268 15.61 -8.55 18.61
N GLY A 269 16.76 -8.96 18.07
CA GLY A 269 17.32 -10.29 18.28
C GLY A 269 16.84 -11.36 17.29
N GLU A 270 15.94 -11.01 16.37
CA GLU A 270 15.48 -11.84 15.25
C GLU A 270 16.02 -11.34 13.90
N ASN A 271 16.14 -12.25 12.93
CA ASN A 271 16.43 -11.95 11.54
C ASN A 271 15.30 -11.10 10.92
N ILE A 272 15.68 -10.09 10.14
CA ILE A 272 14.74 -9.22 9.42
C ILE A 272 15.23 -9.08 7.99
N LYS A 273 14.32 -9.21 7.03
CA LYS A 273 14.62 -9.08 5.59
C LYS A 273 13.62 -8.17 4.92
N VAL A 274 14.09 -7.12 4.25
CA VAL A 274 13.29 -6.40 3.27
C VAL A 274 13.24 -7.30 2.03
N LYS A 275 12.05 -7.76 1.63
CA LYS A 275 11.88 -8.82 0.62
C LYS A 275 11.52 -8.29 -0.75
N ARG A 276 10.69 -7.23 -0.82
CA ARG A 276 10.36 -6.50 -2.05
C ARG A 276 9.75 -5.15 -1.69
N PHE A 277 9.85 -4.21 -2.63
CA PHE A 277 9.06 -2.97 -2.63
C PHE A 277 8.61 -2.66 -4.05
N VAL A 278 7.65 -1.76 -4.16
CA VAL A 278 7.20 -1.16 -5.41
C VAL A 278 6.85 0.30 -5.15
N ARG A 279 7.19 1.16 -6.11
CA ARG A 279 6.99 2.62 -6.05
C ARG A 279 6.26 3.06 -7.31
N PHE A 280 5.12 3.71 -7.16
CA PHE A 280 4.39 4.35 -8.25
C PHE A 280 4.58 5.87 -8.18
N ASN A 281 4.78 6.50 -9.35
CA ASN A 281 4.59 7.93 -9.52
C ASN A 281 3.36 8.18 -10.40
N LEU A 282 2.47 9.07 -9.98
CA LEU A 282 1.25 9.41 -10.68
C LEU A 282 1.56 10.00 -12.06
N GLY A 283 1.02 9.40 -13.11
CA GLY A 283 1.23 9.83 -14.50
C GLY A 283 2.59 9.46 -15.10
N GLU A 284 3.42 8.67 -14.41
CA GLU A 284 4.71 8.16 -14.88
C GLU A 284 4.62 7.50 -16.26
N GLY A 285 5.31 8.02 -17.28
CA GLY A 285 5.24 7.47 -18.64
C GLY A 285 3.96 7.82 -19.41
N LEU A 286 3.10 8.70 -18.91
CA LEU A 286 2.06 9.34 -19.71
C LEU A 286 2.61 10.63 -20.31
N GLU A 287 2.87 10.62 -21.62
CA GLU A 287 3.20 11.85 -22.34
C GLU A 287 1.96 12.75 -22.40
N LYS A 288 2.00 13.87 -21.67
CA LYS A 288 1.05 14.96 -21.88
C LYS A 288 1.26 15.50 -23.30
N LYS A 289 0.33 15.20 -24.21
CA LYS A 289 0.27 15.83 -25.53
C LYS A 289 0.18 17.34 -25.32
N SER A 290 1.28 18.05 -25.57
CA SER A 290 1.33 19.51 -25.54
C SER A 290 0.57 20.06 -26.73
N GLN A 291 -0.76 20.08 -26.64
CA GLN A 291 -1.60 20.80 -27.59
C GLN A 291 -1.40 22.30 -27.35
N ASP A 292 -0.93 22.99 -28.39
CA ASP A 292 -0.93 24.45 -28.41
C ASP A 292 -2.39 24.92 -28.49
N PHE A 293 -2.96 25.21 -27.32
CA PHE A 293 -4.32 25.72 -27.19
C PHE A 293 -4.56 26.97 -28.03
N ALA A 294 -3.54 27.79 -28.33
CA ALA A 294 -3.69 28.95 -29.19
C ALA A 294 -3.97 28.54 -30.64
N ALA A 295 -3.31 27.50 -31.14
CA ALA A 295 -3.52 26.97 -32.49
C ALA A 295 -4.92 26.34 -32.66
N GLU A 296 -5.39 25.60 -31.65
CA GLU A 296 -6.72 24.96 -31.71
C GLU A 296 -7.87 25.99 -31.58
N VAL A 297 -7.72 27.00 -30.71
CA VAL A 297 -8.68 28.11 -30.60
C VAL A 297 -8.65 28.99 -31.87
N ALA A 298 -7.48 29.20 -32.48
CA ALA A 298 -7.38 29.90 -33.77
C ALA A 298 -8.11 29.13 -34.90
N ALA A 299 -7.96 27.80 -34.95
CA ALA A 299 -8.66 26.97 -35.94
C ALA A 299 -10.19 27.02 -35.77
N GLN A 300 -10.70 26.96 -34.53
CA GLN A 300 -12.15 27.03 -34.27
C GLN A 300 -12.74 28.42 -34.50
N THR A 301 -11.97 29.50 -34.32
CA THR A 301 -12.43 30.87 -34.60
C THR A 301 -12.34 31.25 -36.09
N ALA A 302 -11.40 30.69 -36.84
CA ALA A 302 -11.29 30.87 -38.30
C ALA A 302 -12.41 30.18 -39.10
N ALA A 303 -13.07 29.15 -38.54
CA ALA A 303 -14.02 28.29 -39.26
C ALA A 303 -15.47 28.81 -39.34
N LYS A 304 -15.74 30.10 -39.12
CA LYS A 304 -17.07 30.71 -39.29
C LYS A 304 -17.07 31.86 -40.30
N PRO A 305 -17.58 31.67 -41.54
CA PRO A 305 -17.89 32.79 -42.41
C PRO A 305 -19.05 33.59 -41.84
N VAL A 306 -18.86 34.91 -41.71
CA VAL A 306 -19.89 35.85 -41.24
C VAL A 306 -20.94 36.02 -42.35
N SER A 307 -22.14 35.48 -42.16
CA SER A 307 -23.28 35.79 -43.01
C SER A 307 -23.98 37.07 -42.53
N THR A 308 -24.04 38.06 -43.43
CA THR A 308 -24.70 39.35 -43.17
C THR A 308 -26.21 39.22 -43.34
N VAL A 309 -26.95 39.46 -42.26
CA VAL A 309 -28.43 39.46 -42.30
C VAL A 309 -28.95 40.76 -42.91
N ARG A 310 -29.62 40.67 -44.06
CA ARG A 310 -30.65 41.64 -44.46
C ARG A 310 -32.03 41.03 -44.21
N LYS A 311 -32.93 41.85 -43.66
CA LYS A 311 -34.35 41.49 -43.46
C LYS A 311 -35.05 41.32 -44.80
N GLU A 312 -35.88 40.29 -44.92
CA GLU A 312 -37.26 40.42 -45.42
C GLU A 312 -38.09 39.16 -45.11
N GLN A 313 -39.37 39.37 -44.84
CA GLN A 313 -40.48 38.39 -44.79
C GLN A 313 -41.39 38.72 -46.00
N PRO A 314 -42.28 37.83 -46.50
CA PRO A 314 -42.99 36.83 -45.71
C PRO A 314 -43.25 35.43 -46.35
N ALA A 315 -43.69 34.51 -45.47
CA ALA A 315 -44.68 33.44 -45.67
C ALA A 315 -44.62 32.48 -46.89
N SER A 316 -44.47 31.19 -46.56
CA SER A 316 -45.49 30.18 -46.87
C SER A 316 -45.42 28.99 -45.90
N LEU A 317 -46.51 28.23 -45.79
CA LEU A 317 -46.73 27.18 -44.80
C LEU A 317 -46.51 25.80 -45.43
N GLU A 318 -45.70 24.94 -44.80
CA GLU A 318 -45.88 23.48 -44.89
C GLU A 318 -45.68 22.86 -43.50
N ALA A 319 -46.64 22.04 -43.08
CA ALA A 319 -46.65 21.41 -41.77
C ALA A 319 -45.80 20.13 -41.78
N LYS A 320 -44.95 19.97 -40.75
CA LYS A 320 -44.50 18.65 -40.31
C LYS A 320 -45.15 18.35 -38.97
N GLU A 321 -45.86 17.22 -38.94
CA GLU A 321 -46.44 16.68 -37.72
C GLU A 321 -45.34 16.47 -36.67
N THR A 322 -45.62 16.88 -35.44
CA THR A 322 -44.77 16.60 -34.28
C THR A 322 -45.56 15.74 -33.32
N ASP A 323 -45.10 14.50 -33.12
CA ASP A 323 -45.60 13.61 -32.06
C ASP A 323 -45.26 14.22 -30.69
N GLN A 324 -46.20 15.01 -30.15
CA GLN A 324 -46.08 15.57 -28.83
C GLN A 324 -46.45 14.53 -27.77
N LYS A 325 -45.44 13.82 -27.25
CA LYS A 325 -45.57 13.10 -25.97
C LYS A 325 -45.98 14.11 -24.88
N PRO A 326 -46.96 13.78 -24.02
CA PRO A 326 -47.51 14.73 -23.05
C PRO A 326 -46.46 15.17 -22.02
N ALA A 327 -46.37 16.48 -21.80
CA ALA A 327 -45.43 17.07 -20.86
C ALA A 327 -45.86 16.81 -19.40
N VAL A 328 -45.28 15.79 -18.78
CA VAL A 328 -45.39 15.58 -17.33
C VAL A 328 -44.63 16.71 -16.63
N ALA A 329 -45.31 17.43 -15.74
CA ALA A 329 -44.72 18.51 -14.96
C ALA A 329 -43.80 17.94 -13.86
N VAL A 330 -42.52 17.76 -14.18
CA VAL A 330 -41.51 17.27 -13.23
C VAL A 330 -41.33 18.28 -12.10
N SER A 331 -41.56 17.85 -10.85
CA SER A 331 -41.43 18.72 -9.68
C SER A 331 -39.96 19.01 -9.35
N ALA A 332 -39.65 20.24 -8.95
CA ALA A 332 -38.28 20.63 -8.59
C ALA A 332 -37.73 19.82 -7.39
N ALA A 333 -38.62 19.37 -6.49
CA ALA A 333 -38.27 18.50 -5.38
C ALA A 333 -37.80 17.12 -5.87
N LEU A 334 -38.50 16.49 -6.82
CA LEU A 334 -38.08 15.20 -7.40
C LEU A 334 -36.77 15.33 -8.17
N VAL A 335 -36.55 16.43 -8.90
CA VAL A 335 -35.24 16.66 -9.57
C VAL A 335 -34.12 16.82 -8.54
N LYS A 336 -34.38 17.53 -7.43
CA LYS A 336 -33.42 17.69 -6.33
C LYS A 336 -33.09 16.34 -5.68
N GLN A 337 -34.12 15.57 -5.31
CA GLN A 337 -33.96 14.24 -4.70
C GLN A 337 -33.17 13.30 -5.62
N LEU A 338 -33.58 13.14 -6.88
CA LEU A 338 -32.88 12.28 -7.84
C LEU A 338 -31.43 12.73 -8.06
N ARG A 339 -31.16 14.05 -8.02
CA ARG A 339 -29.79 14.59 -8.09
C ARG A 339 -28.97 14.28 -6.83
N GLU A 340 -29.58 14.29 -5.65
CA GLU A 340 -28.91 13.96 -4.39
C GLU A 340 -28.61 12.46 -4.31
N GLU A 341 -29.53 11.60 -4.76
CA GLU A 341 -29.36 10.14 -4.82
C GLU A 341 -28.33 9.70 -5.88
N THR A 342 -28.37 10.27 -7.10
CA THR A 342 -27.52 9.80 -8.22
C THR A 342 -26.25 10.62 -8.42
N GLY A 343 -26.18 11.84 -7.88
CA GLY A 343 -25.14 12.82 -8.18
C GLY A 343 -25.17 13.38 -9.61
N ALA A 344 -26.15 13.04 -10.44
CA ALA A 344 -26.19 13.44 -11.85
C ALA A 344 -26.53 14.93 -12.06
N GLY A 345 -26.22 15.46 -13.25
CA GLY A 345 -26.51 16.85 -13.61
C GLY A 345 -28.00 17.21 -13.48
N MET A 346 -28.32 18.41 -13.02
CA MET A 346 -29.71 18.87 -12.78
C MET A 346 -30.61 18.72 -14.02
N MET A 347 -30.07 19.01 -15.21
CA MET A 347 -30.79 18.86 -16.48
C MET A 347 -30.94 17.39 -16.91
N ASP A 348 -29.99 16.54 -16.55
CA ASP A 348 -30.07 15.09 -16.80
C ASP A 348 -31.12 14.46 -15.90
N CYS A 349 -31.13 14.78 -14.61
CA CYS A 349 -32.17 14.37 -13.66
C CYS A 349 -33.56 14.81 -14.11
N LYS A 350 -33.71 16.07 -14.52
CA LYS A 350 -34.97 16.59 -15.05
C LYS A 350 -35.40 15.84 -16.32
N LYS A 351 -34.47 15.56 -17.24
CA LYS A 351 -34.78 14.79 -18.45
C LYS A 351 -35.19 13.35 -18.12
N ALA A 352 -34.45 12.68 -17.24
CA ALA A 352 -34.75 11.31 -16.82
C ALA A 352 -36.16 11.20 -16.25
N LEU A 353 -36.53 12.10 -15.33
CA LEU A 353 -37.89 12.18 -14.77
C LEU A 353 -38.95 12.51 -15.83
N SER A 354 -38.66 13.35 -16.83
CA SER A 354 -39.60 13.59 -17.93
C SER A 354 -39.85 12.34 -18.78
N GLU A 355 -38.79 11.60 -19.14
CA GLU A 355 -38.88 10.40 -19.99
C GLU A 355 -39.57 9.23 -19.26
N THR A 356 -39.39 9.15 -17.94
CA THR A 356 -39.92 8.10 -17.05
C THR A 356 -41.22 8.48 -16.35
N ARG A 357 -41.75 9.68 -16.63
CA ARG A 357 -43.02 10.22 -16.10
C ARG A 357 -43.02 10.44 -14.57
N GLY A 358 -41.87 10.75 -13.99
CA GLY A 358 -41.69 11.06 -12.56
C GLY A 358 -41.40 9.84 -11.68
N ASP A 359 -41.25 8.66 -12.28
CA ASP A 359 -40.88 7.41 -11.61
C ASP A 359 -39.39 7.42 -11.24
N LEU A 360 -39.07 7.46 -9.93
CA LEU A 360 -37.70 7.62 -9.43
C LEU A 360 -36.79 6.44 -9.81
N GLU A 361 -37.23 5.19 -9.58
CA GLU A 361 -36.44 3.99 -9.89
C GLU A 361 -36.12 3.91 -11.39
N LYS A 362 -37.12 4.15 -12.25
CA LYS A 362 -36.88 4.17 -13.70
C LYS A 362 -36.03 5.37 -14.13
N ALA A 363 -36.09 6.50 -13.42
CA ALA A 363 -35.23 7.66 -13.68
C ALA A 363 -33.77 7.39 -13.27
N GLN A 364 -33.53 6.70 -12.16
CA GLN A 364 -32.20 6.24 -11.75
C GLN A 364 -31.63 5.29 -12.81
N GLU A 365 -32.38 4.27 -13.25
CA GLU A 365 -31.94 3.32 -14.29
C GLU A 365 -31.68 4.02 -15.65
N TYR A 366 -32.54 4.96 -16.04
CA TYR A 366 -32.32 5.78 -17.24
C TYR A 366 -31.02 6.61 -17.13
N LEU A 367 -30.75 7.20 -15.96
CA LEU A 367 -29.50 7.94 -15.71
C LEU A 367 -28.28 7.02 -15.73
N ARG A 368 -28.37 5.82 -15.16
CA ARG A 368 -27.30 4.80 -15.19
C ARG A 368 -26.94 4.41 -16.63
N MET A 369 -27.94 4.01 -17.42
CA MET A 369 -27.77 3.62 -18.83
C MET A 369 -27.27 4.77 -19.72
N LYS A 370 -27.78 5.99 -19.50
CA LYS A 370 -27.28 7.18 -20.20
C LYS A 370 -25.85 7.51 -19.77
N GLY A 371 -25.55 7.38 -18.47
CA GLY A 371 -24.26 7.62 -17.85
C GLY A 371 -23.16 6.77 -18.48
N LEU A 372 -23.39 5.45 -18.55
CA LEU A 372 -22.55 4.48 -19.25
C LEU A 372 -22.16 4.97 -20.66
N SER A 373 -23.14 5.35 -21.50
CA SER A 373 -22.87 5.88 -22.84
C SER A 373 -22.11 7.22 -22.86
N THR A 374 -22.31 8.08 -21.85
CA THR A 374 -21.52 9.32 -21.73
C THR A 374 -20.09 9.09 -21.25
N ALA A 375 -19.85 8.05 -20.45
CA ALA A 375 -18.52 7.65 -20.01
C ALA A 375 -17.69 7.09 -21.17
N ASP A 376 -18.28 6.20 -21.98
CA ASP A 376 -17.62 5.66 -23.17
C ASP A 376 -17.15 6.76 -24.13
N LYS A 377 -17.92 7.85 -24.29
CA LYS A 377 -17.55 9.03 -25.09
C LYS A 377 -16.42 9.88 -24.50
N LYS A 378 -16.08 9.70 -23.21
CA LYS A 378 -14.99 10.38 -22.52
C LYS A 378 -13.73 9.52 -22.38
N SER A 379 -13.87 8.19 -22.52
CA SER A 379 -12.79 7.20 -22.37
C SER A 379 -11.49 7.52 -23.14
N SER A 380 -11.61 8.16 -24.32
CA SER A 380 -10.48 8.54 -25.18
C SER A 380 -9.73 9.82 -24.77
N ARG A 381 -10.23 10.55 -23.77
CA ARG A 381 -9.60 11.76 -23.25
C ARG A 381 -8.40 11.41 -22.38
N LEU A 382 -7.36 12.23 -22.43
CA LEU A 382 -6.14 12.00 -21.64
C LEU A 382 -6.42 12.22 -20.14
N ALA A 383 -6.35 11.13 -19.37
CA ALA A 383 -6.37 11.16 -17.91
C ALA A 383 -4.93 11.00 -17.40
N ALA A 384 -4.30 12.10 -16.96
CA ALA A 384 -2.90 12.13 -16.54
C ALA A 384 -2.66 12.68 -15.13
N GLU A 385 -3.67 13.29 -14.51
CA GLU A 385 -3.72 13.51 -13.05
C GLU A 385 -4.49 12.36 -12.39
N GLY A 386 -4.80 12.44 -11.10
CA GLY A 386 -5.45 11.36 -10.36
C GLY A 386 -4.99 11.23 -8.92
N ARG A 387 -5.08 9.99 -8.41
CA ARG A 387 -4.74 9.61 -7.04
C ARG A 387 -4.07 8.25 -7.06
N ILE A 388 -2.99 8.12 -6.29
CA ILE A 388 -2.51 6.80 -5.83
C ILE A 388 -3.14 6.54 -4.47
N GLY A 389 -3.81 5.39 -4.34
CA GLY A 389 -4.34 4.87 -3.09
C GLY A 389 -3.62 3.59 -2.66
N SER A 390 -3.77 3.24 -1.39
CA SER A 390 -3.31 1.98 -0.83
C SER A 390 -4.29 1.45 0.19
N TYR A 391 -4.40 0.13 0.29
CA TYR A 391 -5.19 -0.54 1.32
C TYR A 391 -4.39 -1.72 1.87
N ILE A 392 -4.35 -1.88 3.20
CA ILE A 392 -3.66 -2.96 3.89
C ILE A 392 -4.68 -3.69 4.75
N HIS A 393 -4.77 -5.00 4.57
CA HIS A 393 -5.64 -5.90 5.33
C HIS A 393 -4.79 -6.83 6.21
N ASP A 394 -5.08 -6.83 7.50
CA ASP A 394 -4.41 -7.63 8.55
C ASP A 394 -2.86 -7.54 8.56
N SER A 395 -2.26 -6.49 8.00
CA SER A 395 -0.81 -6.40 7.75
C SER A 395 -0.22 -7.49 6.83
N ARG A 396 -1.02 -8.48 6.39
CA ARG A 396 -0.61 -9.65 5.58
C ARG A 396 -0.92 -9.49 4.09
N ILE A 397 -1.88 -8.63 3.72
CA ILE A 397 -2.19 -8.33 2.32
C ILE A 397 -2.15 -6.81 2.14
N GLY A 398 -1.47 -6.33 1.11
CA GLY A 398 -1.43 -4.91 0.78
C GLY A 398 -1.62 -4.67 -0.71
N VAL A 399 -2.31 -3.60 -1.04
CA VAL A 399 -2.54 -3.12 -2.41
C VAL A 399 -2.07 -1.69 -2.55
N LEU A 400 -1.49 -1.38 -3.70
CA LEU A 400 -1.22 -0.03 -4.18
C LEU A 400 -1.87 0.13 -5.56
N ILE A 401 -2.66 1.18 -5.77
CA ILE A 401 -3.46 1.39 -6.99
C ILE A 401 -3.33 2.83 -7.49
N GLU A 402 -3.14 3.00 -8.80
CA GLU A 402 -3.17 4.29 -9.49
C GLU A 402 -4.48 4.41 -10.30
N VAL A 403 -5.31 5.40 -9.96
CA VAL A 403 -6.51 5.76 -10.70
C VAL A 403 -6.35 7.19 -11.22
N ASN A 404 -6.51 7.37 -12.52
CA ASN A 404 -6.32 8.65 -13.19
C ASN A 404 -7.64 9.34 -13.52
N CYS A 405 -7.59 10.67 -13.59
CA CYS A 405 -8.66 11.55 -14.08
C CYS A 405 -8.10 12.67 -14.98
N GLU A 406 -8.98 13.45 -15.62
CA GLU A 406 -8.56 14.55 -16.51
C GLU A 406 -7.89 15.69 -15.70
N THR A 407 -8.44 16.09 -14.55
CA THR A 407 -7.94 17.21 -13.73
C THR A 407 -7.51 16.83 -12.32
N ASP A 408 -6.60 17.60 -11.72
CA ASP A 408 -6.17 17.42 -10.32
C ASP A 408 -7.25 17.83 -9.30
N PHE A 409 -8.20 18.68 -9.70
CA PHE A 409 -9.38 19.02 -8.91
C PHE A 409 -10.24 17.78 -8.62
N VAL A 410 -10.48 16.93 -9.63
CA VAL A 410 -11.21 15.66 -9.44
C VAL A 410 -10.39 14.69 -8.57
N GLY A 411 -9.09 14.59 -8.81
CA GLY A 411 -8.18 13.71 -8.03
C GLY A 411 -8.13 13.99 -6.52
N ARG A 412 -8.53 15.20 -6.10
CA ARG A 412 -8.64 15.65 -4.70
C ARG A 412 -10.08 15.62 -4.15
N SER A 413 -11.09 15.27 -4.95
CA SER A 413 -12.47 15.22 -4.48
C SER A 413 -12.77 13.96 -3.66
N GLU A 414 -13.60 14.07 -2.61
CA GLU A 414 -13.92 12.92 -1.74
C GLU A 414 -14.56 11.76 -2.53
N LYS A 415 -15.50 12.02 -3.45
CA LYS A 415 -16.10 10.97 -4.30
C LYS A 415 -15.09 10.22 -5.18
N PHE A 416 -14.01 10.88 -5.60
CA PHE A 416 -12.93 10.21 -6.34
C PHE A 416 -12.03 9.39 -5.41
N LYS A 417 -11.76 9.90 -4.21
CA LYS A 417 -11.01 9.20 -3.16
C LYS A 417 -11.76 7.95 -2.68
N GLU A 418 -13.06 8.05 -2.40
CA GLU A 418 -13.94 6.92 -2.09
C GLU A 418 -13.85 5.82 -3.16
N LEU A 419 -13.95 6.18 -4.45
CA LEU A 419 -13.76 5.22 -5.54
C LEU A 419 -12.38 4.56 -5.51
N VAL A 420 -11.31 5.31 -5.27
CA VAL A 420 -9.94 4.77 -5.21
C VAL A 420 -9.77 3.80 -4.04
N ASP A 421 -10.27 4.17 -2.87
CA ASP A 421 -10.17 3.37 -1.64
C ASP A 421 -11.01 2.08 -1.77
N ASP A 422 -12.20 2.16 -2.37
CA ASP A 422 -13.07 1.01 -2.67
C ASP A 422 -12.46 0.06 -3.71
N LEU A 423 -11.81 0.58 -4.75
CA LEU A 423 -11.08 -0.23 -5.72
C LEU A 423 -9.84 -0.90 -5.10
N ALA A 424 -9.16 -0.25 -4.15
CA ALA A 424 -8.05 -0.86 -3.43
C ALA A 424 -8.52 -2.04 -2.55
N MET A 425 -9.67 -1.87 -1.89
CA MET A 425 -10.32 -2.93 -1.10
C MET A 425 -10.83 -4.09 -1.98
N GLN A 426 -11.39 -3.79 -3.16
CA GLN A 426 -11.80 -4.78 -4.16
C GLN A 426 -10.63 -5.70 -4.57
N VAL A 427 -9.46 -5.12 -4.87
CA VAL A 427 -8.27 -5.90 -5.27
C VAL A 427 -7.78 -6.81 -4.13
N VAL A 428 -7.91 -6.40 -2.86
CA VAL A 428 -7.61 -7.29 -1.73
C VAL A 428 -8.60 -8.46 -1.66
N ALA A 429 -9.89 -8.19 -1.82
CA ALA A 429 -10.96 -9.18 -1.73
C ALA A 429 -11.00 -10.19 -2.90
N CYS A 430 -10.44 -9.84 -4.06
CA CYS A 430 -10.38 -10.70 -5.25
C CYS A 430 -8.97 -11.29 -5.47
N PRO A 431 -8.57 -12.38 -4.80
CA PRO A 431 -7.19 -12.89 -4.84
C PRO A 431 -6.76 -13.45 -6.21
N GLN A 432 -7.68 -13.70 -7.14
CA GLN A 432 -7.37 -14.13 -8.52
C GLN A 432 -7.04 -12.96 -9.45
N VAL A 433 -7.40 -11.73 -9.08
CA VAL A 433 -7.26 -10.54 -9.93
C VAL A 433 -5.80 -10.11 -10.03
N GLN A 434 -5.30 -10.05 -11.27
CA GLN A 434 -3.91 -9.75 -11.62
C GLN A 434 -3.79 -8.60 -12.63
N PHE A 435 -4.83 -8.35 -13.43
CA PHE A 435 -4.84 -7.34 -14.49
C PHE A 435 -5.99 -6.35 -14.29
N VAL A 436 -5.88 -5.15 -14.87
CA VAL A 436 -6.97 -4.16 -14.78
C VAL A 436 -8.13 -4.57 -15.68
N SER A 437 -7.88 -4.78 -16.98
CA SER A 437 -8.88 -5.30 -17.91
C SER A 437 -8.42 -6.57 -18.64
N ILE A 438 -9.33 -7.19 -19.41
CA ILE A 438 -9.01 -8.39 -20.22
C ILE A 438 -7.96 -8.07 -21.29
N GLU A 439 -7.98 -6.85 -21.84
CA GLU A 439 -7.04 -6.39 -22.88
C GLU A 439 -5.60 -6.22 -22.37
N ASP A 440 -5.41 -6.06 -21.05
CA ASP A 440 -4.10 -5.98 -20.41
C ASP A 440 -3.45 -7.38 -20.20
N ILE A 441 -4.21 -8.47 -20.40
CA ILE A 441 -3.72 -9.84 -20.17
C ILE A 441 -2.77 -10.25 -21.31
N PRO A 442 -1.53 -10.70 -21.02
CA PRO A 442 -0.58 -11.12 -22.04
C PRO A 442 -1.12 -12.24 -22.94
N VAL A 443 -0.92 -12.11 -24.25
CA VAL A 443 -1.33 -13.11 -25.26
C VAL A 443 -0.72 -14.49 -24.99
N SER A 444 0.45 -14.55 -24.36
CA SER A 444 1.06 -15.79 -23.88
C SER A 444 0.20 -16.52 -22.84
N THR A 445 -0.34 -15.80 -21.87
CA THR A 445 -1.18 -16.32 -20.80
C THR A 445 -2.54 -16.77 -21.35
N VAL A 446 -3.14 -15.96 -22.24
CA VAL A 446 -4.37 -16.32 -22.98
C VAL A 446 -4.17 -17.61 -23.81
N SER A 447 -3.03 -17.74 -24.48
CA SER A 447 -2.72 -18.91 -25.31
C SER A 447 -2.49 -20.17 -24.48
N LYS A 448 -1.75 -20.06 -23.37
CA LYS A 448 -1.55 -21.16 -22.40
C LYS A 448 -2.87 -21.65 -21.83
N GLU A 449 -3.72 -20.74 -21.36
CA GLU A 449 -5.04 -21.08 -20.80
C GLU A 449 -5.93 -21.79 -21.83
N LYS A 450 -5.92 -21.30 -23.08
CA LYS A 450 -6.63 -21.95 -24.20
C LYS A 450 -6.11 -23.36 -24.47
N GLU A 451 -4.80 -23.57 -24.44
CA GLU A 451 -4.17 -24.87 -24.65
C GLU A 451 -4.50 -25.85 -23.51
N LEU A 452 -4.41 -25.40 -22.25
CA LEU A 452 -4.80 -26.20 -21.08
C LEU A 452 -6.27 -26.62 -21.13
N GLU A 453 -7.18 -25.70 -21.47
CA GLU A 453 -8.60 -26.02 -21.62
C GLU A 453 -8.87 -26.95 -22.80
N MET A 454 -8.16 -26.82 -23.92
CA MET A 454 -8.28 -27.75 -25.06
C MET A 454 -7.83 -29.18 -24.72
N GLN A 455 -6.90 -29.34 -23.77
CA GLN A 455 -6.38 -30.65 -23.36
C GLN A 455 -7.25 -31.38 -22.32
N ARG A 456 -8.31 -30.75 -21.78
CA ARG A 456 -9.19 -31.41 -20.79
C ARG A 456 -9.93 -32.62 -21.37
N GLU A 457 -9.87 -33.74 -20.63
CA GLU A 457 -10.50 -35.02 -20.99
C GLU A 457 -12.02 -34.90 -21.21
N ASP A 458 -12.70 -33.99 -20.50
CA ASP A 458 -14.14 -33.75 -20.61
C ASP A 458 -14.57 -33.20 -21.99
N LEU A 459 -13.60 -32.78 -22.82
CA LEU A 459 -13.82 -32.30 -24.18
C LEU A 459 -13.47 -33.34 -25.25
N ALA A 460 -12.86 -34.48 -24.89
CA ALA A 460 -12.40 -35.49 -25.84
C ALA A 460 -13.55 -36.18 -26.61
N SER A 461 -14.74 -36.26 -26.02
CA SER A 461 -15.95 -36.84 -26.62
C SER A 461 -16.76 -35.85 -27.48
N LYS A 462 -16.35 -34.59 -27.58
CA LYS A 462 -17.13 -33.51 -28.21
C LYS A 462 -16.59 -33.20 -29.61
N PRO A 463 -17.47 -32.95 -30.62
CA PRO A 463 -17.04 -32.48 -31.94
C PRO A 463 -16.19 -31.21 -31.85
N GLU A 464 -15.22 -31.06 -32.74
CA GLU A 464 -14.21 -29.99 -32.71
C GLU A 464 -14.82 -28.58 -32.60
N ASN A 465 -15.77 -28.23 -33.48
CA ASN A 465 -16.48 -26.94 -33.45
C ASN A 465 -17.27 -26.68 -32.14
N ILE A 466 -17.62 -27.73 -31.39
CA ILE A 466 -18.31 -27.62 -30.09
C ILE A 466 -17.26 -27.48 -28.97
N ARG A 467 -16.17 -28.25 -29.05
CA ARG A 467 -15.01 -28.14 -28.15
C ARG A 467 -14.45 -26.72 -28.17
N GLU A 468 -14.19 -26.14 -29.34
CA GLU A 468 -13.65 -24.78 -29.45
C GLU A 468 -14.53 -23.73 -28.76
N LYS A 469 -15.86 -23.77 -28.96
CA LYS A 469 -16.79 -22.84 -28.31
C LYS A 469 -16.88 -23.02 -26.80
N ILE A 470 -16.72 -24.24 -26.30
CA ILE A 470 -16.68 -24.51 -24.85
C ILE A 470 -15.38 -23.97 -24.25
N VAL A 471 -14.24 -24.19 -24.93
CA VAL A 471 -12.95 -23.60 -24.53
C VAL A 471 -13.03 -22.08 -24.54
N GLU A 472 -13.55 -21.47 -25.60
CA GLU A 472 -13.72 -20.02 -25.71
C GLU A 472 -14.54 -19.45 -24.54
N GLY A 473 -15.65 -20.08 -24.18
CA GLY A 473 -16.46 -19.68 -23.02
C GLY A 473 -15.73 -19.85 -21.68
N ARG A 474 -14.97 -20.93 -21.49
CA ARG A 474 -14.18 -21.16 -20.26
C ARG A 474 -13.02 -20.20 -20.12
N VAL A 475 -12.24 -20.01 -21.19
CA VAL A 475 -11.16 -19.02 -21.25
C VAL A 475 -11.72 -17.63 -21.00
N SER A 476 -12.83 -17.24 -21.65
CA SER A 476 -13.48 -15.94 -21.40
C SER A 476 -13.86 -15.74 -19.92
N LYS A 477 -14.46 -16.76 -19.28
CA LYS A 477 -14.72 -16.72 -17.83
C LYS A 477 -13.44 -16.55 -17.02
N ARG A 478 -12.39 -17.33 -17.33
CA ARG A 478 -11.12 -17.29 -16.59
C ARG A 478 -10.41 -15.94 -16.74
N LEU A 479 -10.40 -15.35 -17.94
CA LEU A 479 -9.88 -14.01 -18.18
C LEU A 479 -10.68 -12.95 -17.41
N GLY A 480 -12.00 -13.13 -17.29
CA GLY A 480 -12.85 -12.34 -16.40
C GLY A 480 -12.40 -12.42 -14.93
N GLU A 481 -12.19 -13.63 -14.40
CA GLU A 481 -11.68 -13.86 -13.02
C GLU A 481 -10.31 -13.20 -12.74
N LEU A 482 -9.47 -13.02 -13.77
CA LEU A 482 -8.17 -12.37 -13.67
C LEU A 482 -8.21 -10.83 -13.79
N ALA A 483 -9.32 -10.27 -14.31
CA ALA A 483 -9.47 -8.85 -14.63
C ALA A 483 -10.32 -8.11 -13.58
N LEU A 484 -9.77 -7.04 -13.00
CA LEU A 484 -10.44 -6.21 -11.99
C LEU A 484 -11.76 -5.61 -12.49
N LEU A 485 -11.75 -5.06 -13.71
CA LEU A 485 -12.92 -4.38 -14.30
C LEU A 485 -14.12 -5.32 -14.54
N GLU A 486 -13.89 -6.62 -14.60
CA GLU A 486 -14.90 -7.67 -14.83
C GLU A 486 -15.39 -8.33 -13.52
N GLN A 487 -14.87 -7.91 -12.36
CA GLN A 487 -15.38 -8.40 -11.07
C GLN A 487 -16.73 -7.78 -10.70
N PRO A 488 -17.60 -8.52 -9.99
CA PRO A 488 -18.70 -7.93 -9.22
C PRO A 488 -18.13 -7.09 -8.07
N TYR A 489 -18.77 -5.96 -7.79
CA TYR A 489 -18.32 -5.02 -6.76
C TYR A 489 -18.67 -5.52 -5.36
N ILE A 490 -17.71 -5.54 -4.44
CA ILE A 490 -17.87 -6.14 -3.09
C ILE A 490 -18.95 -5.52 -2.21
N LYS A 491 -19.41 -4.28 -2.49
CA LYS A 491 -20.52 -3.65 -1.75
C LYS A 491 -21.89 -3.79 -2.46
N ASP A 492 -21.90 -4.19 -3.73
CA ASP A 492 -23.09 -4.37 -4.56
C ASP A 492 -22.74 -5.32 -5.72
N ASP A 493 -23.00 -6.61 -5.54
CA ASP A 493 -22.64 -7.66 -6.49
C ASP A 493 -23.46 -7.62 -7.79
N SER A 494 -24.52 -6.81 -7.84
CA SER A 494 -25.30 -6.54 -9.05
C SER A 494 -24.58 -5.61 -10.04
N VAL A 495 -23.50 -4.95 -9.60
CA VAL A 495 -22.73 -3.99 -10.40
C VAL A 495 -21.31 -4.51 -10.64
N LEU A 496 -20.85 -4.50 -11.89
CA LEU A 496 -19.46 -4.78 -12.23
C LEU A 496 -18.58 -3.54 -12.00
N ILE A 497 -17.30 -3.74 -11.67
CA ILE A 497 -16.36 -2.65 -11.40
C ILE A 497 -16.23 -1.67 -12.58
N LYS A 498 -16.24 -2.15 -13.83
CA LYS A 498 -16.28 -1.27 -15.02
C LYS A 498 -17.50 -0.36 -15.04
N ASP A 499 -18.65 -0.84 -14.57
CA ASP A 499 -19.88 -0.07 -14.54
C ASP A 499 -19.89 0.92 -13.36
N LEU A 500 -19.34 0.55 -12.20
CA LEU A 500 -19.08 1.48 -11.08
C LEU A 500 -18.19 2.65 -11.52
N VAL A 501 -17.06 2.37 -12.21
CA VAL A 501 -16.18 3.42 -12.74
C VAL A 501 -16.91 4.31 -13.74
N LYS A 502 -17.66 3.74 -14.69
CA LYS A 502 -18.45 4.51 -15.68
C LYS A 502 -19.57 5.34 -15.04
N GLN A 503 -20.23 4.84 -13.99
CA GLN A 503 -21.22 5.59 -13.22
C GLN A 503 -20.57 6.80 -12.53
N THR A 504 -19.36 6.64 -11.98
CA THR A 504 -18.60 7.74 -11.37
C THR A 504 -18.14 8.76 -12.43
N VAL A 505 -17.70 8.34 -13.62
CA VAL A 505 -17.44 9.22 -14.78
C VAL A 505 -18.67 10.03 -15.20
N ALA A 506 -19.86 9.42 -15.15
CA ALA A 506 -21.11 10.09 -15.47
C ALA A 506 -21.49 11.16 -14.43
N ALA A 507 -21.29 10.86 -13.14
CA ALA A 507 -21.59 11.78 -12.04
C ALA A 507 -20.57 12.93 -11.91
N ILE A 508 -19.27 12.63 -12.01
CA ILE A 508 -18.20 13.64 -11.88
C ILE A 508 -18.07 14.48 -13.16
N GLY A 509 -18.26 13.88 -14.33
CA GLY A 509 -18.20 14.58 -15.61
C GLY A 509 -16.84 14.52 -16.33
N GLU A 510 -15.82 13.90 -15.75
CA GLU A 510 -14.49 13.68 -16.34
C GLU A 510 -14.23 12.20 -16.60
N ASN A 511 -13.36 11.89 -17.56
CA ASN A 511 -12.81 10.55 -17.77
C ASN A 511 -12.08 10.08 -16.52
N ILE A 512 -12.32 8.82 -16.12
CA ILE A 512 -11.65 8.16 -15.00
C ILE A 512 -11.21 6.80 -15.50
N LYS A 513 -9.93 6.48 -15.25
CA LYS A 513 -9.34 5.20 -15.66
C LYS A 513 -8.55 4.61 -14.50
N VAL A 514 -8.90 3.38 -14.10
CA VAL A 514 -7.99 2.54 -13.33
C VAL A 514 -6.80 2.21 -14.23
N ARG A 515 -5.59 2.54 -13.78
CA ARG A 515 -4.41 2.48 -14.66
C ARG A 515 -3.51 1.30 -14.37
N ARG A 516 -3.23 1.05 -13.09
CA ARG A 516 -2.44 -0.09 -12.62
C ARG A 516 -2.73 -0.31 -11.14
N PHE A 517 -2.61 -1.56 -10.70
CA PHE A 517 -2.47 -1.88 -9.29
C PHE A 517 -1.34 -2.89 -9.11
N VAL A 518 -0.95 -3.11 -7.86
CA VAL A 518 -0.08 -4.20 -7.43
C VAL A 518 -0.57 -4.67 -6.07
N ARG A 519 -0.64 -5.99 -5.91
CA ARG A 519 -1.07 -6.68 -4.68
C ARG A 519 0.11 -7.50 -4.17
N PHE A 520 0.46 -7.34 -2.91
CA PHE A 520 1.40 -8.22 -2.21
C PHE A 520 0.63 -9.07 -1.20
N THR A 521 0.88 -10.37 -1.19
CA THR A 521 0.58 -11.26 -0.06
C THR A 521 1.87 -11.52 0.70
N LEU A 522 1.83 -11.47 2.03
CA LEU A 522 2.97 -11.80 2.88
C LEU A 522 3.37 -13.27 2.67
N GLY A 523 4.66 -13.52 2.48
CA GLY A 523 5.20 -14.87 2.30
C GLY A 523 5.24 -15.35 0.84
N GLU A 524 4.33 -14.90 -0.02
CA GLU A 524 4.26 -15.21 -1.46
C GLU A 524 5.57 -14.87 -2.19
N THR A 525 6.08 -15.81 -2.99
CA THR A 525 7.34 -15.63 -3.71
C THR A 525 7.14 -14.89 -5.04
N VAL A 526 8.24 -14.34 -5.58
CA VAL A 526 8.21 -13.72 -6.91
C VAL A 526 8.00 -14.78 -8.01
N GLU A 527 8.28 -16.05 -7.72
CA GLU A 527 8.02 -17.16 -8.64
C GLU A 527 6.54 -17.52 -8.69
N ASP A 528 5.81 -17.48 -7.56
CA ASP A 528 4.36 -17.70 -7.53
C ASP A 528 3.63 -16.72 -8.47
N THR A 529 4.03 -15.44 -8.43
CA THR A 529 3.50 -14.39 -9.34
C THR A 529 3.90 -14.58 -10.81
N LYS A 530 4.91 -15.40 -11.11
CA LYS A 530 5.30 -15.77 -12.49
C LYS A 530 4.68 -17.08 -12.96
N THR A 531 4.35 -18.01 -12.05
CA THR A 531 3.59 -19.22 -12.40
C THR A 531 2.13 -18.94 -12.76
N GLY A 532 1.64 -17.70 -12.51
CA GLY A 532 0.41 -17.17 -13.08
C GLY A 532 0.54 -16.54 -14.49
N THR A 533 1.72 -16.55 -15.13
CA THR A 533 1.97 -15.96 -16.47
C THR A 533 2.01 -16.99 -17.59
#